data_AF-A0A818EV53-F1
#
_entry.id   AF-A0A818EV53-F1
#
_cell.length_a   1.000
_cell.length_b   1.000
_cell.length_c   1.000
_cell.angle_alpha   90.00
_cell.angle_beta   90.00
_cell.angle_gamma   90.00
#
_symmetry.space_group_name_H-M   'P 1'
#
loop_
_entity.id
_entity.type
_entity.pdbx_description
1 polymer ?
#
loop_
_entity_poly.entity_id
_entity_poly.type
_entity_poly.pdbx_seq_one_letter_code
_entity_poly.pdbx_strand_id
1 'polypeptide(L)'
;MRQWYRADDDEGNEESNENEDAKDVDDEEAEGEEDPLPKSTYKPPLPVPKEDRGTGVNKYTYYVCNRPGAEWIKLPMVTPAQITQARLIKVFFTGDLNREIKSYPTYPGIEKNYLRAQIARISATTHVSPHGKFKFSEEEEEAEEDGGKQNYQENEEFTGAPLSELIDDELNGWVHHVLHILPQGRTKWWNPNENLEKEEEEADEEEEIKAETHGVQPEHGPELLTPVGADAEIQHTKAWTTKISSNLIPQYACAFVRSNLWPGAYTFARGMIWENIYIGYGHKYTATNYKAEFPVLPTNEYTDLPEIMEIDDPSPEDEAKARVAEEHDEEGGEEHEEEAENEDDD
;
A
#
# COMPACT_ATOMS: atom_id res chain seq x y z
N MET A 1 -20.37 22.65 25.01
CA MET A 1 -21.70 22.25 25.52
C MET A 1 -22.70 23.31 25.09
N ARG A 2 -23.59 22.94 24.15
CA ARG A 2 -24.71 23.66 23.48
C ARG A 2 -24.75 23.01 22.08
N GLN A 3 -25.29 21.79 21.87
CA GLN A 3 -26.67 21.31 22.04
C GLN A 3 -27.69 22.22 21.37
N TRP A 4 -28.12 21.82 20.17
CA TRP A 4 -29.52 21.91 19.72
C TRP A 4 -29.95 20.54 19.21
N TYR A 5 -31.27 20.34 19.25
CA TYR A 5 -31.98 19.10 19.47
C TYR A 5 -32.35 18.35 18.17
N ARG A 6 -32.87 17.15 18.40
CA ARG A 6 -33.22 16.03 17.52
C ARG A 6 -34.73 15.98 17.24
N ALA A 7 -35.10 15.16 16.25
CA ALA A 7 -36.36 14.40 16.03
C ALA A 7 -37.07 14.78 14.72
N ASP A 8 -37.71 13.90 13.94
CA ASP A 8 -37.76 12.45 13.67
C ASP A 8 -39.06 12.27 12.83
N ASP A 9 -39.10 11.21 11.99
CA ASP A 9 -40.28 10.60 11.32
C ASP A 9 -40.93 11.41 10.15
N ASP A 10 -41.43 10.84 9.03
CA ASP A 10 -42.03 9.52 8.81
C ASP A 10 -42.13 9.09 7.31
N GLU A 11 -42.29 7.78 7.12
CA GLU A 11 -42.69 6.86 6.02
C GLU A 11 -43.05 7.30 4.57
N GLY A 12 -42.44 6.60 3.59
CA GLY A 12 -43.09 5.60 2.71
C GLY A 12 -43.80 6.02 1.40
N ASN A 13 -43.31 5.55 0.24
CA ASN A 13 -43.96 4.56 -0.65
C ASN A 13 -43.41 4.57 -2.11
N GLU A 14 -43.55 3.41 -2.75
CA GLU A 14 -42.99 2.86 -3.99
C GLU A 14 -43.63 3.31 -5.33
N GLU A 15 -42.90 3.01 -6.43
CA GLU A 15 -43.33 2.77 -7.83
C GLU A 15 -43.95 3.95 -8.62
N SER A 16 -43.79 4.15 -9.93
CA SER A 16 -43.08 3.52 -11.04
C SER A 16 -43.33 4.40 -12.30
N ASN A 17 -42.42 4.29 -13.28
CA ASN A 17 -42.70 4.29 -14.72
C ASN A 17 -42.72 5.59 -15.58
N GLU A 18 -42.05 5.43 -16.73
CA GLU A 18 -42.28 5.98 -18.08
C GLU A 18 -41.74 7.38 -18.47
N ASN A 19 -40.71 7.30 -19.34
CA ASN A 19 -40.26 8.22 -20.40
C ASN A 19 -41.14 9.44 -20.69
N GLU A 20 -40.49 10.58 -20.93
CA GLU A 20 -40.74 11.36 -22.14
C GLU A 20 -39.54 12.25 -22.48
N ASP A 21 -39.02 12.10 -23.70
CA ASP A 21 -38.09 13.00 -24.37
C ASP A 21 -38.64 14.44 -24.35
N ALA A 22 -38.01 15.34 -23.60
CA ALA A 22 -38.18 16.78 -23.77
C ALA A 22 -36.85 17.37 -24.23
N LYS A 23 -36.85 17.85 -25.46
CA LYS A 23 -35.78 18.66 -26.04
C LYS A 23 -35.66 19.94 -25.23
N ASP A 24 -34.54 20.11 -24.53
CA ASP A 24 -34.17 21.43 -24.02
C ASP A 24 -33.84 22.32 -25.21
N VAL A 25 -34.68 23.35 -25.32
CA VAL A 25 -34.56 24.47 -26.24
C VAL A 25 -33.49 25.38 -25.63
N ASP A 26 -32.53 25.79 -26.46
CA ASP A 26 -31.58 26.88 -26.16
C ASP A 26 -32.35 28.09 -25.62
N ASP A 27 -32.25 28.31 -24.31
CA ASP A 27 -32.39 29.63 -23.71
C ASP A 27 -30.96 30.13 -23.46
N GLU A 28 -30.41 30.82 -24.46
CA GLU A 28 -29.23 31.66 -24.30
C GLU A 28 -29.65 32.92 -23.53
N GLU A 29 -29.99 32.77 -22.24
CA GLU A 29 -29.95 33.88 -21.30
C GLU A 29 -28.47 34.17 -21.00
N ALA A 30 -28.03 35.35 -21.41
CA ALA A 30 -26.71 35.89 -21.12
C ALA A 30 -26.60 36.29 -19.63
N GLU A 31 -26.74 35.33 -18.72
CA GLU A 31 -26.06 35.40 -17.43
C GLU A 31 -24.57 35.18 -17.71
N GLY A 32 -23.72 36.14 -17.32
CA GLY A 32 -22.29 36.05 -17.55
C GLY A 32 -21.75 34.70 -17.08
N GLU A 33 -21.32 33.87 -18.03
CA GLU A 33 -20.75 32.54 -17.78
C GLU A 33 -19.62 32.68 -16.76
N GLU A 34 -19.91 32.41 -15.48
CA GLU A 34 -18.85 32.20 -14.50
C GLU A 34 -18.10 30.96 -14.95
N ASP A 35 -16.89 31.16 -15.50
CA ASP A 35 -16.01 30.06 -15.91
C ASP A 35 -16.03 28.95 -14.85
N PRO A 36 -16.41 27.71 -15.21
CA PRO A 36 -16.56 26.65 -14.23
C PRO A 36 -15.24 26.44 -13.51
N LEU A 37 -15.28 26.49 -12.18
CA LEU A 37 -14.08 26.32 -11.35
C LEU A 37 -13.30 25.07 -11.76
N PRO A 38 -11.96 25.15 -11.88
CA PRO A 38 -11.16 24.02 -12.33
C PRO A 38 -11.35 22.83 -11.39
N LYS A 39 -11.85 21.73 -11.92
CA LYS A 39 -12.01 20.48 -11.18
C LYS A 39 -10.65 19.81 -11.02
N SER A 40 -10.31 19.41 -9.79
CA SER A 40 -9.06 18.69 -9.51
C SER A 40 -9.00 17.38 -10.29
N THR A 41 -8.00 17.24 -11.15
CA THR A 41 -7.69 16.00 -11.89
C THR A 41 -6.92 14.96 -11.04
N TYR A 42 -6.61 15.28 -9.78
CA TYR A 42 -5.88 14.37 -8.89
C TYR A 42 -6.68 13.11 -8.55
N LYS A 43 -6.23 11.96 -9.04
CA LYS A 43 -6.68 10.64 -8.60
C LYS A 43 -5.65 10.05 -7.62
N PRO A 44 -6.03 9.67 -6.39
CA PRO A 44 -5.10 9.05 -5.47
C PRO A 44 -4.63 7.70 -6.03
N PRO A 45 -3.37 7.30 -5.79
CA PRO A 45 -2.87 6.01 -6.25
C PRO A 45 -3.67 4.86 -5.63
N LEU A 46 -3.98 3.84 -6.44
CA LEU A 46 -4.76 2.69 -6.00
C LEU A 46 -4.06 1.98 -4.82
N PRO A 47 -4.79 1.70 -3.72
CA PRO A 47 -4.20 1.02 -2.58
C PRO A 47 -3.86 -0.43 -2.96
N VAL A 48 -2.61 -0.82 -2.73
CA VAL A 48 -2.17 -2.19 -2.99
C VAL A 48 -2.99 -3.18 -2.15
N PRO A 49 -3.62 -4.20 -2.77
CA PRO A 49 -4.50 -5.12 -2.07
C PRO A 49 -3.73 -6.03 -1.11
N LYS A 50 -4.40 -6.40 -0.02
CA LYS A 50 -3.87 -7.27 1.03
C LYS A 50 -3.84 -8.73 0.57
N GLU A 51 -2.75 -9.43 0.85
CA GLU A 51 -2.65 -10.88 0.60
C GLU A 51 -3.57 -11.69 1.53
N ASP A 52 -4.17 -12.74 0.96
CA ASP A 52 -5.10 -13.62 1.65
C ASP A 52 -4.47 -14.44 2.78
N ARG A 53 -5.33 -15.03 3.61
CA ARG A 53 -4.89 -15.90 4.69
C ARG A 53 -4.27 -17.16 4.10
N GLY A 54 -3.02 -17.45 4.46
CA GLY A 54 -2.30 -18.64 4.00
C GLY A 54 -1.36 -18.37 2.81
N THR A 55 -1.34 -17.15 2.27
CA THR A 55 -0.48 -16.78 1.14
C THR A 55 0.51 -15.67 1.50
N GLY A 56 1.68 -15.69 0.86
CA GLY A 56 2.72 -14.67 0.99
C GLY A 56 3.06 -14.27 2.43
N VAL A 57 2.94 -12.98 2.73
CA VAL A 57 3.22 -12.40 4.05
C VAL A 57 2.22 -12.87 5.11
N ASN A 58 1.01 -13.27 4.73
CA ASN A 58 -0.06 -13.77 5.61
C ASN A 58 -0.16 -15.30 5.64
N LYS A 59 0.90 -16.03 5.24
CA LYS A 59 1.00 -17.50 5.33
C LYS A 59 0.80 -18.02 6.76
N TYR A 60 1.40 -17.36 7.74
CA TYR A 60 1.33 -17.77 9.15
C TYR A 60 0.49 -16.82 10.01
N THR A 61 -0.20 -17.40 11.01
CA THR A 61 -0.89 -16.64 12.06
C THR A 61 0.01 -16.53 13.28
N TYR A 62 0.20 -15.32 13.78
CA TYR A 62 1.06 -15.05 14.94
C TYR A 62 0.22 -14.79 16.19
N TYR A 63 0.68 -15.34 17.31
CA TYR A 63 0.14 -15.09 18.64
C TYR A 63 1.24 -14.50 19.51
N VAL A 64 0.87 -13.59 20.41
CA VAL A 64 1.81 -12.91 21.31
C VAL A 64 1.37 -13.04 22.75
N CYS A 65 2.34 -13.11 23.65
CA CYS A 65 2.13 -13.05 25.09
C CYS A 65 3.26 -12.25 25.75
N ASN A 66 2.94 -11.49 26.80
CA ASN A 66 3.94 -10.66 27.49
C ASN A 66 4.80 -11.47 28.46
N ARG A 67 4.30 -12.63 28.91
CA ARG A 67 4.98 -13.54 29.83
C ARG A 67 4.67 -14.98 29.44
N PRO A 68 5.64 -15.91 29.54
CA PRO A 68 5.37 -17.33 29.32
C PRO A 68 4.22 -17.81 30.21
N GLY A 69 3.23 -18.46 29.62
CA GLY A 69 2.03 -18.96 30.31
C GLY A 69 0.91 -17.94 30.53
N ALA A 70 1.08 -16.69 30.08
CA ALA A 70 -0.02 -15.72 30.03
C ALA A 70 -0.99 -16.02 28.87
N GLU A 71 -2.10 -15.29 28.82
CA GLU A 71 -3.05 -15.36 27.71
C GLU A 71 -2.38 -14.98 26.38
N TRP A 72 -2.70 -15.77 25.35
CA TRP A 72 -2.19 -15.56 24.00
C TRP A 72 -3.15 -14.70 23.20
N ILE A 73 -2.65 -13.59 22.68
CA ILE A 73 -3.43 -12.66 21.86
C ILE A 73 -3.07 -12.88 20.40
N LYS A 74 -4.07 -13.13 19.57
CA LYS A 74 -3.89 -13.28 18.12
C LYS A 74 -3.59 -11.93 17.48
N LEU A 75 -2.51 -11.84 16.71
CA LEU A 75 -2.20 -10.65 15.90
C LEU A 75 -3.08 -10.58 14.64
N PRO A 76 -3.41 -9.37 14.16
CA PRO A 76 -4.14 -9.20 12.90
C PRO A 76 -3.28 -9.62 11.70
N MET A 77 -3.92 -9.76 10.54
CA MET A 77 -3.21 -9.87 9.26
C MET A 77 -2.56 -8.53 8.91
N VAL A 78 -1.45 -8.58 8.17
CA VAL A 78 -0.73 -7.38 7.74
C VAL A 78 -1.18 -6.96 6.35
N THR A 79 -1.24 -5.65 6.13
CA THR A 79 -1.46 -5.04 4.81
C THR A 79 -0.16 -4.51 4.21
N PRO A 80 -0.01 -4.44 2.87
CA PRO A 80 1.19 -3.88 2.24
C PRO A 80 1.50 -2.45 2.71
N ALA A 81 0.48 -1.59 2.84
CA ALA A 81 0.61 -0.23 3.37
C ALA A 81 1.23 -0.18 4.78
N GLN A 82 0.90 -1.12 5.66
CA GLN A 82 1.52 -1.22 6.98
C GLN A 82 3.01 -1.56 6.87
N ILE A 83 3.40 -2.43 5.93
CA ILE A 83 4.81 -2.82 5.75
C ILE A 83 5.62 -1.67 5.15
N THR A 84 5.09 -1.01 4.13
CA THR A 84 5.76 0.13 3.49
C THR A 84 5.94 1.27 4.48
N GLN A 85 4.91 1.65 5.23
CA GLN A 85 5.03 2.69 6.26
C GLN A 85 5.94 2.26 7.42
N ALA A 86 5.93 0.99 7.82
CA ALA A 86 6.86 0.48 8.83
C ALA A 86 8.34 0.61 8.43
N ARG A 87 8.66 0.63 7.11
CA ARG A 87 10.03 0.84 6.62
C ARG A 87 10.54 2.27 6.86
N LEU A 88 9.64 3.25 6.90
CA LEU A 88 9.96 4.68 7.01
C LEU A 88 10.04 5.16 8.47
N ILE A 89 9.41 4.44 9.39
CA ILE A 89 9.32 4.83 10.80
C ILE A 89 10.17 3.95 11.71
N LYS A 90 10.71 4.55 12.78
CA LYS A 90 11.45 3.84 13.83
C LYS A 90 10.84 4.14 15.19
N VAL A 91 10.01 3.22 15.68
CA VAL A 91 9.27 3.35 16.94
C VAL A 91 9.65 2.22 17.89
N PHE A 92 9.85 2.53 19.17
CA PHE A 92 10.05 1.50 20.21
C PHE A 92 8.70 0.99 20.69
N PHE A 93 8.61 -0.34 20.88
CA PHE A 93 7.46 -1.00 21.47
C PHE A 93 7.32 -0.64 22.96
N THR A 94 6.08 -0.47 23.41
CA THR A 94 5.75 -0.24 24.81
C THR A 94 5.28 -1.50 25.53
N GLY A 95 4.85 -2.51 24.77
CA GLY A 95 4.23 -3.72 25.31
C GLY A 95 2.72 -3.57 25.52
N ASP A 96 2.13 -2.43 25.14
CA ASP A 96 0.69 -2.24 25.04
C ASP A 96 0.25 -2.34 23.57
N LEU A 97 -0.45 -3.41 23.24
CA LEU A 97 -0.93 -3.70 21.90
C LEU A 97 -1.95 -2.69 21.36
N ASN A 98 -2.61 -1.93 22.23
CA ASN A 98 -3.65 -0.98 21.85
C ASN A 98 -3.14 0.46 21.67
N ARG A 99 -1.84 0.70 21.90
CA ARG A 99 -1.25 2.03 21.81
C ARG A 99 -1.26 2.55 20.37
N GLU A 100 -1.71 3.78 20.19
CA GLU A 100 -1.61 4.50 18.91
C GLU A 100 -0.16 4.86 18.57
N ILE A 101 0.19 4.72 17.31
CA ILE A 101 1.52 5.07 16.81
C ILE A 101 1.50 6.48 16.24
N LYS A 102 2.14 7.40 16.95
CA LYS A 102 2.31 8.78 16.52
C LYS A 102 3.67 8.90 15.82
N SER A 103 3.64 8.95 14.49
CA SER A 103 4.83 9.07 13.64
C SER A 103 4.54 9.94 12.42
N TYR A 104 5.61 10.46 11.82
CA TYR A 104 5.59 11.02 10.48
C TYR A 104 6.60 10.24 9.61
N PRO A 105 6.15 9.58 8.52
CA PRO A 105 4.77 9.48 8.03
C PRO A 105 3.83 8.73 8.98
N THR A 106 2.52 8.93 8.80
CA THR A 106 1.48 8.33 9.66
C THR A 106 1.42 6.82 9.45
N TYR A 107 1.40 6.06 10.54
CA TYR A 107 1.27 4.61 10.46
C TYR A 107 -0.21 4.17 10.42
N PRO A 108 -0.63 3.36 9.42
CA PRO A 108 -2.02 2.89 9.30
C PRO A 108 -2.30 1.73 10.27
N GLY A 109 -2.37 2.04 11.57
CA GLY A 109 -2.73 1.08 12.62
C GLY A 109 -2.18 1.44 14.01
N ILE A 110 -2.34 0.51 14.94
CA ILE A 110 -1.85 0.62 16.33
C ILE A 110 -0.64 -0.29 16.56
N GLU A 111 -0.12 -0.35 17.80
CA GLU A 111 1.09 -1.11 18.15
C GLU A 111 1.04 -2.59 17.74
N LYS A 112 -0.12 -3.27 17.86
CA LYS A 112 -0.27 -4.66 17.39
C LYS A 112 -0.06 -4.82 15.88
N ASN A 113 -0.46 -3.84 15.07
CA ASN A 113 -0.29 -3.86 13.63
C ASN A 113 1.17 -3.60 13.26
N TYR A 114 1.85 -2.70 13.97
CA TYR A 114 3.29 -2.45 13.78
C TYR A 114 4.13 -3.65 14.21
N LEU A 115 3.80 -4.28 15.33
CA LEU A 115 4.45 -5.51 15.75
C LEU A 115 4.32 -6.60 14.67
N ARG A 116 3.10 -6.80 14.14
CA ARG A 116 2.86 -7.73 13.05
C ARG A 116 3.67 -7.41 11.78
N ALA A 117 3.78 -6.12 11.42
CA ALA A 117 4.58 -5.68 10.28
C ALA A 117 6.08 -5.89 10.50
N GLN A 118 6.59 -5.64 11.72
CA GLN A 118 7.99 -5.94 12.07
C GLN A 118 8.28 -7.44 12.02
N ILE A 119 7.37 -8.28 12.53
CA ILE A 119 7.50 -9.75 12.44
C ILE A 119 7.60 -10.18 10.98
N ALA A 120 6.72 -9.69 10.09
CA ALA A 120 6.77 -9.99 8.65
C ALA A 120 8.13 -9.65 8.04
N ARG A 121 8.64 -8.43 8.32
CA ARG A 121 9.91 -7.95 7.79
C ARG A 121 11.09 -8.77 8.29
N ILE A 122 11.11 -9.10 9.58
CA ILE A 122 12.18 -9.90 10.19
C ILE A 122 12.12 -11.32 9.64
N SER A 123 10.96 -11.96 9.63
CA SER A 123 10.84 -13.35 9.14
C SER A 123 11.26 -13.49 7.69
N ALA A 124 10.84 -12.56 6.83
CA ALA A 124 11.17 -12.58 5.40
C ALA A 124 12.65 -12.30 5.08
N THR A 125 13.43 -11.80 6.04
CA THR A 125 14.85 -11.45 5.81
C THR A 125 15.83 -12.24 6.66
N THR A 126 15.35 -12.98 7.67
CA THR A 126 16.23 -13.64 8.64
C THR A 126 15.97 -15.13 8.82
N HIS A 127 14.87 -15.66 8.29
CA HIS A 127 14.61 -17.09 8.36
C HIS A 127 15.43 -17.82 7.30
N VAL A 128 16.48 -18.48 7.77
CA VAL A 128 17.42 -19.21 6.92
C VAL A 128 17.51 -20.66 7.38
N SER A 129 17.86 -21.54 6.46
CA SER A 129 18.05 -22.97 6.70
C SER A 129 19.39 -23.42 6.11
N PRO A 130 19.97 -24.52 6.60
CA PRO A 130 21.13 -25.13 5.96
C PRO A 130 20.86 -25.43 4.48
N HIS A 131 21.84 -25.18 3.62
CA HIS A 131 21.75 -25.50 2.20
C HIS A 131 21.46 -27.00 2.02
N GLY A 132 20.59 -27.33 1.06
CA GLY A 132 20.16 -28.71 0.78
C GLY A 132 19.11 -29.30 1.73
N LYS A 133 18.67 -28.59 2.79
CA LYS A 133 17.58 -29.05 3.66
C LYS A 133 16.21 -29.05 2.94
N PHE A 134 15.99 -28.07 2.07
CA PHE A 134 14.80 -27.95 1.26
C PHE A 134 15.16 -28.00 -0.21
N LYS A 135 14.24 -28.53 -1.02
CA LYS A 135 14.31 -28.57 -2.49
C LYS A 135 12.99 -28.10 -3.07
N PHE A 136 13.01 -27.62 -4.30
CA PHE A 136 11.76 -27.32 -5.01
C PHE A 136 11.03 -28.62 -5.34
N SER A 137 9.70 -28.55 -5.46
CA SER A 137 8.93 -29.68 -5.98
C SER A 137 9.11 -29.78 -7.49
N GLU A 138 8.99 -30.98 -8.06
CA GLU A 138 9.07 -31.19 -9.51
C GLU A 138 8.12 -30.25 -10.28
N GLU A 139 6.88 -30.08 -9.79
CA GLU A 139 5.88 -29.16 -10.36
C GLU A 139 6.33 -27.68 -10.38
N GLU A 140 7.18 -27.27 -9.43
CA GLU A 140 7.70 -25.90 -9.37
C GLU A 140 9.03 -25.72 -10.10
N GLU A 141 9.76 -26.82 -10.32
CA GLU A 141 10.92 -26.81 -11.21
C GLU A 141 10.50 -26.71 -12.68
N GLU A 142 9.30 -27.20 -13.03
CA GLU A 142 8.73 -27.14 -14.39
C GLU A 142 7.90 -25.87 -14.68
N ALA A 143 7.52 -25.08 -13.67
CA ALA A 143 6.74 -23.86 -13.87
C ALA A 143 7.61 -22.71 -14.46
N GLU A 144 7.18 -22.14 -15.60
CA GLU A 144 7.85 -20.99 -16.22
C GLU A 144 7.87 -19.76 -15.29
N GLU A 145 8.99 -19.03 -15.35
CA GLU A 145 9.51 -18.04 -14.40
C GLU A 145 8.62 -16.80 -14.07
N ASP A 146 7.34 -16.76 -14.45
CA ASP A 146 6.51 -15.55 -14.34
C ASP A 146 5.88 -15.31 -12.95
N GLY A 147 6.65 -15.57 -11.90
CA GLY A 147 6.19 -15.37 -10.53
C GLY A 147 7.10 -15.89 -9.42
N GLY A 148 8.22 -16.54 -9.78
CA GLY A 148 9.16 -17.16 -8.85
C GLY A 148 8.61 -18.40 -8.14
N LYS A 149 9.48 -19.36 -7.80
CA LYS A 149 9.11 -20.59 -7.09
C LYS A 149 8.63 -20.28 -5.67
N GLN A 150 7.44 -20.76 -5.29
CA GLN A 150 6.73 -20.31 -4.08
C GLN A 150 6.72 -21.34 -2.94
N ASN A 151 6.91 -22.61 -3.27
CA ASN A 151 6.84 -23.74 -2.38
C ASN A 151 8.20 -24.46 -2.38
N TYR A 152 8.29 -25.41 -1.48
CA TYR A 152 9.44 -26.28 -1.33
C TYR A 152 9.02 -27.51 -0.55
N GLN A 153 9.80 -28.56 -0.67
CA GLN A 153 9.64 -29.80 0.05
C GLN A 153 10.90 -30.07 0.87
N GLU A 154 10.72 -30.79 1.99
CA GLU A 154 11.86 -31.27 2.75
C GLU A 154 12.64 -32.30 1.95
N ASN A 155 13.97 -32.16 1.94
CA ASN A 155 14.83 -33.17 1.36
C ASN A 155 15.03 -34.31 2.36
N GLU A 156 14.45 -35.48 2.08
CA GLU A 156 14.59 -36.69 2.91
C GLU A 156 16.03 -37.23 2.95
N GLU A 157 16.83 -36.90 1.94
CA GLU A 157 18.24 -37.33 1.83
C GLU A 157 19.19 -36.43 2.64
N PHE A 158 18.68 -35.37 3.26
CA PHE A 158 19.50 -34.43 4.02
C PHE A 158 20.02 -35.06 5.32
N THR A 159 21.34 -35.27 5.39
CA THR A 159 22.02 -35.86 6.55
C THR A 159 22.64 -34.83 7.51
N GLY A 160 22.40 -33.54 7.27
CA GLY A 160 23.04 -32.44 7.98
C GLY A 160 24.25 -31.89 7.22
N ALA A 161 24.36 -30.56 7.16
CA ALA A 161 25.51 -29.91 6.55
C ALA A 161 26.74 -30.02 7.47
N PRO A 162 27.93 -30.33 6.93
CA PRO A 162 29.15 -30.34 7.72
C PRO A 162 29.48 -28.95 8.24
N LEU A 163 30.13 -28.90 9.40
CA LEU A 163 30.40 -27.64 10.09
C LEU A 163 31.27 -26.69 9.26
N SER A 164 32.17 -27.22 8.44
CA SER A 164 33.04 -26.46 7.54
C SER A 164 32.24 -25.67 6.49
N GLU A 165 31.15 -26.22 5.97
CA GLU A 165 30.28 -25.53 5.00
C GLU A 165 29.41 -24.46 5.67
N LEU A 166 28.99 -24.71 6.91
CA LEU A 166 28.15 -23.77 7.68
C LEU A 166 28.91 -22.55 8.20
N ILE A 167 30.23 -22.63 8.34
CA ILE A 167 31.09 -21.53 8.79
C ILE A 167 31.87 -20.88 7.64
N ASP A 168 31.59 -21.28 6.41
CA ASP A 168 32.28 -20.79 5.21
C ASP A 168 32.22 -19.26 5.11
N ASP A 169 33.32 -18.65 4.68
CA ASP A 169 33.44 -17.20 4.61
C ASP A 169 32.54 -16.64 3.50
N GLU A 170 32.31 -17.40 2.43
CA GLU A 170 31.41 -17.09 1.33
C GLU A 170 29.92 -17.24 1.71
N LEU A 171 29.62 -17.83 2.88
CA LEU A 171 28.26 -17.95 3.45
C LEU A 171 27.28 -18.74 2.55
N ASN A 172 27.77 -19.68 1.75
CA ASN A 172 26.93 -20.49 0.87
C ASN A 172 26.18 -21.61 1.59
N GLY A 173 26.60 -21.98 2.80
CA GLY A 173 25.97 -23.04 3.60
C GLY A 173 24.58 -22.71 4.14
N TRP A 174 24.09 -21.48 3.97
CA TRP A 174 22.79 -21.03 4.45
C TRP A 174 21.96 -20.43 3.31
N VAL A 175 20.68 -20.77 3.26
CA VAL A 175 19.73 -20.29 2.25
C VAL A 175 18.46 -19.72 2.87
N HIS A 176 17.84 -18.73 2.22
CA HIS A 176 16.54 -18.19 2.65
C HIS A 176 15.41 -19.15 2.26
N HIS A 177 14.58 -19.57 3.23
CA HIS A 177 13.42 -20.45 2.98
C HIS A 177 12.07 -19.73 3.19
N VAL A 178 12.10 -18.41 3.30
CA VAL A 178 10.92 -17.54 3.34
C VAL A 178 11.01 -16.55 2.18
N LEU A 179 9.87 -16.27 1.55
CA LEU A 179 9.76 -15.36 0.42
C LEU A 179 10.17 -13.93 0.80
N HIS A 180 10.86 -13.28 -0.13
CA HIS A 180 11.22 -11.87 -0.01
C HIS A 180 9.98 -10.97 -0.08
N ILE A 181 9.97 -9.90 0.71
CA ILE A 181 8.91 -8.88 0.64
C ILE A 181 9.40 -7.73 -0.22
N LEU A 182 8.76 -7.53 -1.37
CA LEU A 182 9.06 -6.50 -2.36
C LEU A 182 8.90 -5.07 -1.79
N PRO A 183 9.50 -4.04 -2.42
CA PRO A 183 9.25 -2.63 -2.08
C PRO A 183 7.76 -2.27 -1.94
N GLN A 184 6.89 -2.87 -2.77
CA GLN A 184 5.44 -2.72 -2.69
C GLN A 184 4.80 -3.23 -1.36
N GLY A 185 5.48 -4.11 -0.62
CA GLY A 185 4.98 -4.68 0.64
C GLY A 185 4.21 -6.00 0.48
N ARG A 186 4.36 -6.68 -0.66
CA ARG A 186 3.84 -8.02 -0.95
C ARG A 186 4.98 -8.98 -1.27
N THR A 187 4.71 -10.30 -1.30
CA THR A 187 5.71 -11.27 -1.81
C THR A 187 5.59 -11.47 -3.31
N LYS A 188 4.39 -11.31 -3.86
CA LYS A 188 4.13 -11.28 -5.30
C LYS A 188 3.83 -9.85 -5.75
N TRP A 189 4.45 -9.42 -6.84
CA TRP A 189 4.16 -8.12 -7.43
C TRP A 189 2.70 -8.06 -7.89
N TRP A 190 2.04 -6.95 -7.57
CA TRP A 190 0.70 -6.65 -8.06
C TRP A 190 0.79 -5.52 -9.06
N ASN A 191 0.30 -5.77 -10.27
CA ASN A 191 0.23 -4.78 -11.32
C ASN A 191 -1.01 -3.88 -11.10
N PRO A 192 -0.85 -2.58 -10.83
CA PRO A 192 -1.98 -1.67 -10.70
C PRO A 192 -2.77 -1.47 -12.00
N ASN A 193 -2.11 -1.65 -13.16
CA ASN A 193 -2.73 -1.39 -14.46
C ASN A 193 -3.62 -2.55 -14.93
N GLU A 194 -3.43 -3.77 -14.42
CA GLU A 194 -4.21 -4.94 -14.82
C GLU A 194 -5.71 -4.79 -14.47
N ASN A 195 -6.03 -4.01 -13.42
CA ASN A 195 -7.42 -3.71 -13.08
C ASN A 195 -7.98 -2.56 -13.94
N LEU A 196 -7.15 -1.59 -14.32
CA LEU A 196 -7.55 -0.49 -15.19
C LEU A 196 -7.85 -1.00 -16.60
N GLU A 197 -7.04 -1.92 -17.13
CA GLU A 197 -7.29 -2.58 -18.42
C GLU A 197 -8.63 -3.35 -18.44
N LYS A 198 -9.01 -3.98 -17.32
CA LYS A 198 -10.30 -4.69 -17.19
C LYS A 198 -11.49 -3.76 -17.02
N GLU A 199 -11.31 -2.62 -16.36
CA GLU A 199 -12.34 -1.59 -16.23
C GLU A 199 -12.53 -0.79 -17.54
N GLU A 200 -11.47 -0.60 -18.33
CA GLU A 200 -11.55 0.01 -19.68
C GLU A 200 -12.28 -0.88 -20.69
N GLU A 201 -12.22 -2.21 -20.56
CA GLU A 201 -12.96 -3.13 -21.46
C GLU A 201 -14.50 -3.13 -21.22
N GLU A 202 -15.00 -2.59 -20.10
CA GLU A 202 -16.44 -2.47 -19.82
C GLU A 202 -17.01 -1.07 -20.14
N ALA A 203 -16.16 -0.09 -20.48
CA ALA A 203 -16.57 1.25 -20.89
C ALA A 203 -16.45 1.39 -22.42
N ASP A 204 -17.56 1.12 -23.12
CA ASP A 204 -17.71 1.45 -24.55
C ASP A 204 -17.47 2.96 -24.77
N GLU A 205 -16.49 3.26 -25.62
CA GLU A 205 -16.24 4.46 -26.42
C GLU A 205 -16.36 5.86 -25.75
N GLU A 206 -15.29 6.66 -25.92
CA GLU A 206 -15.18 8.10 -25.65
C GLU A 206 -14.73 8.52 -24.24
N GLU A 207 -13.45 8.34 -23.95
CA GLU A 207 -12.53 9.46 -23.72
C GLU A 207 -11.11 8.92 -23.63
N GLU A 208 -10.19 9.56 -24.34
CA GLU A 208 -8.77 9.21 -24.35
C GLU A 208 -8.14 9.58 -22.99
N ILE A 209 -8.45 8.81 -21.93
CA ILE A 209 -7.76 8.87 -20.65
C ILE A 209 -6.40 8.19 -20.85
N LYS A 210 -5.51 8.87 -21.56
CA LYS A 210 -4.06 8.72 -21.33
C LYS A 210 -3.75 9.30 -19.96
N ALA A 211 -4.31 8.70 -18.90
CA ALA A 211 -3.76 8.84 -17.58
C ALA A 211 -2.33 8.37 -17.71
N GLU A 212 -1.38 9.24 -17.38
CA GLU A 212 0.04 8.94 -17.30
C GLU A 212 0.22 7.64 -16.52
N THR A 213 0.25 6.52 -17.23
CA THR A 213 0.67 5.22 -16.71
C THR A 213 2.15 5.41 -16.44
N HIS A 214 2.45 5.95 -15.26
CA HIS A 214 3.78 5.86 -14.69
C HIS A 214 4.15 4.39 -14.83
N GLY A 215 5.11 4.09 -15.71
CA GLY A 215 5.54 2.74 -16.01
C GLY A 215 6.11 2.09 -14.76
N VAL A 216 5.23 1.53 -13.92
CA VAL A 216 5.61 0.80 -12.72
C VAL A 216 6.24 -0.48 -13.24
N GLN A 217 7.58 -0.48 -13.28
CA GLN A 217 8.32 -1.67 -13.69
C GLN A 217 8.01 -2.81 -12.72
N PRO A 218 7.80 -4.04 -13.22
CA PRO A 218 7.64 -5.21 -12.38
C PRO A 218 8.75 -5.31 -11.33
N GLU A 219 8.37 -5.42 -10.07
CA GLU A 219 9.33 -5.60 -8.97
C GLU A 219 9.69 -7.08 -8.87
N HIS A 220 10.94 -7.42 -9.18
CA HIS A 220 11.47 -8.77 -9.00
C HIS A 220 12.33 -8.86 -7.73
N GLY A 221 12.02 -9.84 -6.88
CA GLY A 221 12.81 -10.19 -5.71
C GLY A 221 13.77 -11.34 -6.00
N PRO A 222 14.72 -11.63 -5.10
CA PRO A 222 15.54 -12.84 -5.19
C PRO A 222 14.65 -14.08 -5.07
N GLU A 223 15.04 -15.15 -5.74
CA GLU A 223 14.35 -16.43 -5.68
C GLU A 223 14.44 -17.07 -4.30
N LEU A 224 13.51 -17.96 -4.01
CA LEU A 224 13.57 -18.78 -2.81
C LEU A 224 14.83 -19.67 -2.84
N LEU A 225 15.32 -20.07 -1.67
CA LEU A 225 16.53 -20.88 -1.52
C LEU A 225 17.82 -20.22 -2.04
N THR A 226 17.80 -18.90 -2.28
CA THR A 226 19.01 -18.13 -2.58
C THR A 226 19.99 -18.15 -1.38
N PRO A 227 21.30 -18.38 -1.59
CA PRO A 227 22.30 -18.33 -0.55
C PRO A 227 22.41 -16.95 0.10
N VAL A 228 22.61 -16.90 1.42
CA VAL A 228 22.74 -15.63 2.17
C VAL A 228 24.02 -14.86 1.81
N GLY A 229 25.00 -15.51 1.18
CA GLY A 229 26.20 -14.86 0.63
C GLY A 229 25.89 -13.89 -0.52
N ALA A 230 24.76 -14.04 -1.21
CA ALA A 230 24.30 -13.14 -2.26
C ALA A 230 23.56 -11.90 -1.72
N ASP A 231 23.33 -11.80 -0.40
CA ASP A 231 22.64 -10.67 0.19
C ASP A 231 23.46 -9.38 0.08
N ALA A 232 22.76 -8.25 -0.12
CA ALA A 232 23.37 -6.93 -0.25
C ALA A 232 24.22 -6.56 0.98
N GLU A 233 25.44 -6.09 0.73
CA GLU A 233 26.35 -5.65 1.78
C GLU A 233 25.84 -4.39 2.51
N ILE A 234 26.16 -4.32 3.80
CA ILE A 234 25.84 -3.20 4.68
C ILE A 234 27.10 -2.37 4.86
N GLN A 235 27.23 -1.26 4.13
CA GLN A 235 28.38 -0.34 4.23
C GLN A 235 29.74 -1.07 4.22
N HIS A 236 29.95 -1.93 3.21
CA HIS A 236 31.16 -2.75 3.04
C HIS A 236 31.36 -3.85 4.11
N THR A 237 30.30 -4.20 4.85
CA THR A 237 30.27 -5.38 5.74
C THR A 237 29.23 -6.36 5.23
N LYS A 238 29.53 -7.66 5.27
CA LYS A 238 28.57 -8.72 4.91
C LYS A 238 27.28 -8.62 5.76
N ALA A 239 26.14 -8.93 5.14
CA ALA A 239 24.84 -8.92 5.82
C ALA A 239 24.74 -9.93 6.97
N TRP A 240 25.58 -10.96 6.95
CA TRP A 240 25.61 -12.05 7.90
C TRP A 240 27.01 -12.32 8.45
N THR A 241 27.07 -12.99 9.59
CA THR A 241 28.33 -13.46 10.18
C THR A 241 28.12 -14.83 10.78
N THR A 242 28.96 -15.78 10.39
CA THR A 242 28.98 -17.15 10.92
C THR A 242 30.01 -17.28 12.02
N LYS A 243 29.69 -18.10 13.02
CA LYS A 243 30.59 -18.47 14.12
C LYS A 243 30.28 -19.88 14.59
N ILE A 244 31.26 -20.46 15.27
CA ILE A 244 31.17 -21.76 15.93
C ILE A 244 31.06 -21.57 17.45
N SER A 245 30.33 -22.45 18.13
CA SER A 245 30.17 -22.37 19.59
C SER A 245 31.42 -22.72 20.39
N SER A 246 32.24 -23.67 19.90
CA SER A 246 33.48 -24.08 20.57
C SER A 246 34.54 -24.52 19.57
N ASN A 247 35.71 -23.89 19.65
CA ASN A 247 36.90 -24.29 18.90
C ASN A 247 37.63 -25.49 19.55
N LEU A 248 37.31 -25.83 20.81
CA LEU A 248 38.03 -26.87 21.55
C LEU A 248 37.57 -28.27 21.16
N ILE A 249 36.27 -28.46 20.87
CA ILE A 249 35.70 -29.75 20.49
C ILE A 249 34.76 -29.56 19.30
N PRO A 250 35.29 -29.38 18.08
CA PRO A 250 34.49 -29.09 16.88
C PRO A 250 33.44 -30.17 16.56
N GLN A 251 33.74 -31.43 16.89
CA GLN A 251 32.85 -32.58 16.69
C GLN A 251 31.50 -32.52 17.43
N TYR A 252 31.39 -31.70 18.49
CA TYR A 252 30.11 -31.46 19.19
C TYR A 252 29.68 -29.99 19.12
N ALA A 253 30.42 -29.16 18.39
CA ALA A 253 30.10 -27.75 18.25
C ALA A 253 28.87 -27.56 17.36
N CYS A 254 28.23 -26.40 17.51
CA CYS A 254 27.18 -25.94 16.61
C CYS A 254 27.71 -24.73 15.84
N ALA A 255 27.32 -24.63 14.58
CA ALA A 255 27.45 -23.39 13.83
C ALA A 255 26.24 -22.52 14.14
N PHE A 256 26.48 -21.23 14.25
CA PHE A 256 25.42 -20.24 14.26
C PHE A 256 25.76 -19.11 13.31
N VAL A 257 24.72 -18.59 12.67
CA VAL A 257 24.77 -17.44 11.80
C VAL A 257 23.94 -16.33 12.45
N ARG A 258 24.46 -15.11 12.45
CA ARG A 258 23.77 -13.93 12.98
C ARG A 258 23.55 -12.91 11.86
N SER A 259 22.40 -12.28 11.86
CA SER A 259 22.14 -11.17 10.93
C SER A 259 22.77 -9.89 11.46
N ASN A 260 23.57 -9.22 10.63
CA ASN A 260 24.05 -7.87 10.89
C ASN A 260 22.99 -6.82 10.50
N LEU A 261 22.07 -7.16 9.58
CA LEU A 261 20.96 -6.30 9.18
C LEU A 261 19.88 -6.19 10.27
N TRP A 262 19.61 -7.31 10.95
CA TRP A 262 18.65 -7.38 12.06
C TRP A 262 19.36 -7.88 13.32
N PRO A 263 19.97 -6.98 14.09
CA PRO A 263 20.64 -7.34 15.33
C PRO A 263 19.64 -8.02 16.26
N GLY A 264 19.97 -9.26 16.66
CA GLY A 264 19.09 -10.12 17.44
C GLY A 264 18.57 -11.34 16.70
N ALA A 265 18.68 -11.39 15.37
CA ALA A 265 18.37 -12.59 14.59
C ALA A 265 19.56 -13.56 14.59
N TYR A 266 19.30 -14.78 15.05
CA TYR A 266 20.26 -15.87 15.10
C TYR A 266 19.63 -17.13 14.54
N THR A 267 20.44 -17.90 13.82
CA THR A 267 20.08 -19.24 13.36
C THR A 267 21.20 -20.16 13.78
N PHE A 268 20.89 -21.30 14.38
CA PHE A 268 21.88 -22.30 14.72
C PHE A 268 21.59 -23.61 14.02
N ALA A 269 22.63 -24.39 13.75
CA ALA A 269 22.53 -25.72 13.18
C ALA A 269 23.51 -26.68 13.87
N ARG A 270 23.05 -27.91 14.08
CA ARG A 270 23.82 -29.03 14.61
C ARG A 270 23.29 -30.33 13.99
N GLY A 271 24.02 -30.88 13.03
CA GLY A 271 23.58 -32.05 12.28
C GLY A 271 22.27 -31.75 11.56
N MET A 272 21.21 -32.49 11.88
CA MET A 272 19.88 -32.31 11.29
C MET A 272 19.01 -31.26 12.01
N ILE A 273 19.41 -30.83 13.22
CA ILE A 273 18.63 -29.87 14.02
C ILE A 273 19.09 -28.46 13.67
N TRP A 274 18.16 -27.60 13.29
CA TRP A 274 18.40 -26.18 13.06
C TRP A 274 17.16 -25.39 13.46
N GLU A 275 17.36 -24.17 13.94
CA GLU A 275 16.25 -23.29 14.34
C GLU A 275 16.63 -21.83 14.15
N ASN A 276 15.60 -21.00 13.87
CA ASN A 276 15.71 -19.55 13.78
C ASN A 276 15.12 -18.91 15.03
N ILE A 277 15.81 -17.94 15.60
CA ILE A 277 15.33 -17.19 16.75
C ILE A 277 15.67 -15.70 16.59
N TYR A 278 14.69 -14.86 16.94
CA TYR A 278 14.90 -13.41 17.01
C TYR A 278 14.72 -12.93 18.46
N ILE A 279 15.74 -12.25 18.98
CA ILE A 279 15.72 -11.60 20.29
C ILE A 279 16.28 -10.19 20.17
N GLY A 280 15.42 -9.18 20.22
CA GLY A 280 15.83 -7.79 20.09
C GLY A 280 14.67 -6.79 20.09
N TYR A 281 15.00 -5.54 19.78
CA TYR A 281 14.05 -4.42 19.79
C TYR A 281 13.18 -4.32 18.52
N GLY A 282 13.41 -5.18 17.53
CA GLY A 282 12.69 -5.15 16.26
C GLY A 282 13.11 -3.99 15.35
N HIS A 283 14.36 -3.50 15.43
CA HIS A 283 14.86 -2.43 14.59
C HIS A 283 15.90 -2.93 13.59
N LYS A 284 15.76 -2.49 12.33
CA LYS A 284 16.76 -2.71 11.29
C LYS A 284 18.01 -1.91 11.64
N TYR A 285 19.17 -2.52 11.43
CA TYR A 285 20.45 -1.83 11.57
C TYR A 285 20.52 -0.71 10.55
N THR A 286 20.91 0.47 11.02
CA THR A 286 21.15 1.64 10.18
C THR A 286 22.38 2.30 10.77
N ALA A 287 23.42 2.41 9.96
CA ALA A 287 24.68 2.98 10.41
C ALA A 287 24.67 4.51 10.36
N THR A 288 23.76 5.10 9.59
CA THR A 288 23.44 6.53 9.67
C THR A 288 22.37 6.78 10.75
N ASN A 289 22.31 8.02 11.24
CA ASN A 289 21.23 8.45 12.10
C ASN A 289 19.89 8.35 11.37
N TYR A 290 18.82 8.08 12.12
CA TYR A 290 17.47 8.08 11.58
C TYR A 290 17.18 9.44 10.93
N LYS A 291 16.85 9.42 9.64
CA LYS A 291 16.41 10.59 8.89
C LYS A 291 14.89 10.50 8.79
N ALA A 292 14.19 11.44 9.40
CA ALA A 292 12.74 11.55 9.24
C ALA A 292 12.43 11.92 7.79
N GLU A 293 11.31 11.39 7.28
CA GLU A 293 10.82 11.77 5.96
C GLU A 293 10.45 13.25 5.95
N PHE A 294 10.70 13.90 4.81
CA PHE A 294 10.29 15.29 4.63
C PHE A 294 8.79 15.34 4.33
N PRO A 295 8.12 16.45 4.71
CA PRO A 295 6.79 16.77 4.22
C PRO A 295 6.69 16.60 2.71
N VAL A 296 5.56 16.05 2.24
CA VAL A 296 5.23 16.05 0.81
C VAL A 296 5.25 17.51 0.34
N LEU A 297 5.86 17.75 -0.81
CA LEU A 297 5.89 19.09 -1.39
C LEU A 297 4.45 19.53 -1.70
N PRO A 298 4.13 20.83 -1.52
CA PRO A 298 2.85 21.37 -1.98
C PRO A 298 2.63 21.03 -3.46
N THR A 299 1.38 20.75 -3.81
CA THR A 299 0.98 20.55 -5.20
C THR A 299 1.18 21.83 -6.00
N ASN A 300 1.50 21.69 -7.29
CA ASN A 300 1.58 22.84 -8.17
C ASN A 300 0.20 23.51 -8.29
N GLU A 301 0.21 24.84 -8.42
CA GLU A 301 -0.98 25.62 -8.70
C GLU A 301 -1.46 25.35 -10.13
N TYR A 302 -2.74 25.60 -10.39
CA TYR A 302 -3.33 25.53 -11.71
C TYR A 302 -2.65 26.55 -12.64
N THR A 303 -2.08 26.09 -13.76
CA THR A 303 -1.30 26.94 -14.67
C THR A 303 -2.12 27.60 -15.76
N ASP A 304 -3.29 27.03 -16.07
CA ASP A 304 -4.08 27.41 -17.24
C ASP A 304 -5.13 28.46 -16.85
N LEU A 305 -4.68 29.57 -16.29
CA LEU A 305 -5.56 30.72 -16.11
C LEU A 305 -5.94 31.24 -17.50
N PRO A 306 -7.24 31.40 -17.82
CA PRO A 306 -7.65 32.11 -19.02
C PRO A 306 -6.92 33.44 -19.07
N GLU A 307 -6.29 33.77 -20.20
CA GLU A 307 -5.72 35.09 -20.37
C GLU A 307 -6.87 36.09 -20.24
N ILE A 308 -6.78 36.97 -19.23
CA ILE A 308 -7.82 37.98 -18.98
C ILE A 308 -7.83 38.90 -20.20
N MET A 309 -8.72 38.62 -21.14
CA MET A 309 -8.92 39.45 -22.30
C MET A 309 -9.90 40.54 -21.90
N GLU A 310 -9.45 41.80 -22.00
CA GLU A 310 -10.34 42.95 -21.92
C GLU A 310 -11.32 42.85 -23.10
N ILE A 311 -12.60 42.73 -22.80
CA ILE A 311 -13.66 42.82 -23.79
C ILE A 311 -13.81 44.32 -24.12
N ASP A 312 -13.89 44.66 -25.41
CA ASP A 312 -14.14 46.04 -25.84
C ASP A 312 -15.44 46.57 -25.19
N ASP A 313 -15.42 47.84 -24.74
CA ASP A 313 -16.60 48.50 -24.18
C ASP A 313 -17.80 48.35 -25.16
N PRO A 314 -19.01 48.02 -24.66
CA PRO A 314 -20.18 47.82 -25.52
C PRO A 314 -20.47 49.09 -26.35
N SER A 315 -20.88 48.89 -27.60
CA SER A 315 -21.24 50.02 -28.44
C SER A 315 -22.56 50.64 -27.96
N PRO A 316 -22.82 51.93 -28.22
CA PRO A 316 -24.10 52.56 -27.88
C PRO A 316 -25.32 51.87 -28.51
N GLU A 317 -25.14 51.12 -29.60
CA GLU A 317 -26.20 50.33 -30.22
C GLU A 317 -26.48 49.04 -29.45
N ASP A 318 -25.47 48.44 -28.83
CA ASP A 318 -25.61 47.22 -28.04
C ASP A 318 -26.15 47.53 -26.64
N GLU A 319 -25.79 48.67 -26.05
CA GLU A 319 -26.46 49.20 -24.84
C GLU A 319 -27.95 49.52 -25.09
N ALA A 320 -28.30 50.00 -26.28
CA ALA A 320 -29.70 50.26 -26.63
C ALA A 320 -30.49 48.96 -26.81
N LYS A 321 -29.88 47.92 -27.41
CA LYS A 321 -30.49 46.59 -27.50
C LYS A 321 -30.63 45.94 -26.13
N ALA A 322 -29.63 46.03 -25.26
CA ALA A 322 -29.69 45.51 -23.90
C ALA A 322 -30.81 46.19 -23.10
N ARG A 323 -30.95 47.51 -23.21
CA ARG A 323 -32.04 48.25 -22.56
C ARG A 323 -33.43 47.88 -23.09
N VAL A 324 -33.55 47.63 -24.40
CA VAL A 324 -34.81 47.18 -25.00
C VAL A 324 -35.13 45.74 -24.61
N ALA A 325 -34.13 44.87 -24.48
CA ALA A 325 -34.31 43.52 -23.95
C ALA A 325 -34.74 43.56 -22.48
N GLU A 326 -34.10 44.40 -21.66
CA GLU A 326 -34.44 44.61 -20.25
C GLU A 326 -35.86 45.20 -20.09
N GLU A 327 -36.25 46.17 -20.94
CA GLU A 327 -37.63 46.69 -20.99
C GLU A 327 -38.65 45.62 -21.47
N HIS A 328 -38.26 44.73 -22.37
CA HIS A 328 -39.12 43.65 -22.86
C HIS A 328 -39.26 42.50 -21.85
N ASP A 329 -38.22 42.23 -21.06
CA ASP A 329 -38.27 41.27 -19.95
C ASP A 329 -39.02 41.84 -18.74
N GLU A 330 -38.92 43.15 -18.47
CA GLU A 330 -39.77 43.83 -17.49
C GLU A 330 -41.24 43.83 -17.94
N GLU A 331 -41.55 44.13 -19.21
CA GLU A 331 -42.92 44.04 -19.74
C GLU A 331 -43.44 42.58 -19.78
N GLY A 332 -42.59 41.60 -20.10
CA GLY A 332 -42.95 40.18 -20.07
C GLY A 332 -43.15 39.62 -18.66
N GLY A 333 -42.39 40.13 -17.68
CA GLY A 333 -42.56 39.82 -16.26
C GLY A 333 -43.81 40.48 -15.66
N GLU A 334 -44.12 41.72 -16.05
CA GLU A 334 -45.36 42.41 -15.64
C GLU A 334 -46.60 41.77 -16.29
N GLU A 335 -46.56 41.33 -17.54
CA GLU A 335 -47.66 40.59 -18.16
C GLU A 335 -47.90 39.21 -17.49
N HIS A 336 -46.84 38.57 -16.99
CA HIS A 336 -46.95 37.29 -16.27
C HIS A 336 -47.38 37.46 -14.79
N GLU A 337 -47.10 38.59 -14.15
CA GLU A 337 -47.64 38.95 -12.83
C GLU A 337 -49.12 39.40 -12.90
N GLU A 338 -49.55 40.07 -13.98
CA GLU A 338 -50.96 40.46 -14.15
C GLU A 338 -51.90 39.29 -14.52
N GLU A 339 -51.41 38.21 -15.14
CA GLU A 339 -52.21 36.98 -15.32
C GLU A 339 -52.30 36.11 -14.04
N ALA A 340 -51.32 36.17 -13.14
CA ALA A 340 -51.34 35.42 -11.88
C ALA A 340 -52.27 36.02 -10.81
N GLU A 341 -52.59 37.31 -10.87
CA GLU A 341 -53.56 37.94 -9.95
C GLU A 341 -55.04 37.72 -10.37
N ASN A 342 -55.33 37.06 -11.49
CA ASN A 342 -56.69 36.87 -12.00
C ASN A 342 -57.28 35.44 -11.88
N GLU A 343 -56.60 34.48 -11.24
CA GLU A 343 -57.13 33.11 -11.03
C GLU A 343 -57.58 32.76 -9.60
N ASP A 344 -57.69 33.73 -8.68
CA ASP A 344 -58.12 33.50 -7.29
C ASP A 344 -59.44 34.25 -6.92
N ASP A 345 -60.46 34.20 -7.79
CA ASP A 345 -61.85 34.52 -7.39
C ASP A 345 -62.89 33.83 -8.32
N ASP A 346 -63.21 32.55 -8.03
CA ASP A 346 -64.57 31.96 -8.16
C ASP A 346 -64.75 30.63 -7.38
#